data_AF-A0A7X8Y2K7-F1
#
_entry.id   AF-A0A7X8Y2K7-F1
#
_cell.length_a   1.000
_cell.length_b   1.000
_cell.length_c   1.000
_cell.angle_alpha   90.00
_cell.angle_beta   90.00
_cell.angle_gamma   90.00
#
_symmetry.space_group_name_H-M   'P 1'
#
loop_
_entity.id
_entity.type
_entity.pdbx_description
1 polymer ?
#
loop_
_entity_poly.entity_id
_entity_poly.type
_entity_poly.pdbx_seq_one_letter_code
_entity_poly.pdbx_strand_id
1 'polypeptide(L)'
;MISNILASLFATFALSPLQAEIERHAMAAGQPVEIVRQSQACLSAEVPALVKRASDDTFWAISTVIGVATGWSDPTALLSKSNPNCSAVIGLLKTSEVDDV
;
A
#
# COMPACT_ATOMS: atom_id res chain seq x y z
N MET A 1 18.38 17.97 -8.84
CA MET A 1 17.43 19.09 -8.60
C MET A 1 16.00 18.74 -9.02
N ILE A 2 15.79 18.13 -10.19
CA ILE A 2 14.48 17.64 -10.67
C ILE A 2 13.75 16.68 -9.70
N SER A 3 14.48 15.86 -8.94
CA SER A 3 13.89 14.98 -7.92
C SER A 3 13.12 15.75 -6.83
N ASN A 4 13.54 16.98 -6.49
CA ASN A 4 12.88 17.78 -5.46
C ASN A 4 11.58 18.43 -5.99
N ILE A 5 11.54 18.74 -7.28
CA ILE A 5 10.35 19.25 -7.98
C ILE A 5 9.32 18.12 -8.13
N LEU A 6 9.75 16.91 -8.51
CA LEU A 6 8.86 15.75 -8.57
C LEU A 6 8.34 15.40 -7.17
N ALA A 7 9.20 15.38 -6.15
CA ALA A 7 8.77 15.13 -4.77
C ALA A 7 7.76 16.18 -4.26
N SER A 8 7.95 17.47 -4.57
CA SER A 8 6.99 18.51 -4.15
C SER A 8 5.66 18.44 -4.92
N LEU A 9 5.70 18.08 -6.21
CA LEU A 9 4.51 17.83 -7.01
C LEU A 9 3.74 16.61 -6.49
N PHE A 10 4.41 15.49 -6.20
CA PHE A 10 3.78 14.32 -5.58
C PHE A 10 3.21 14.65 -4.19
N ALA A 11 3.94 15.39 -3.36
CA ALA A 11 3.43 15.81 -2.04
C ALA A 11 2.16 16.67 -2.16
N THR A 12 2.12 17.60 -3.12
CA THR A 12 1.02 18.55 -3.27
C THR A 12 -0.17 17.96 -4.03
N PHE A 13 0.06 17.19 -5.09
CA PHE A 13 -0.97 16.66 -5.98
C PHE A 13 -1.37 15.22 -5.70
N ALA A 14 -0.55 14.42 -5.02
CA ALA A 14 -0.94 13.09 -4.58
C ALA A 14 -1.27 13.11 -3.09
N LEU A 15 -0.38 13.63 -2.24
CA LEU A 15 -0.54 13.48 -0.78
C LEU A 15 -1.62 14.37 -0.16
N SER A 16 -1.77 15.64 -0.61
CA SER A 16 -2.83 16.53 -0.12
C SER A 16 -4.25 16.11 -0.51
N PRO A 17 -4.55 15.79 -1.79
CA PRO A 17 -5.89 15.31 -2.13
C PRO A 17 -6.18 13.93 -1.52
N LEU A 18 -5.18 13.06 -1.38
CA LEU A 18 -5.36 11.77 -0.72
C LEU A 18 -5.70 11.93 0.77
N GLN A 19 -5.09 12.88 1.49
CA GLN A 19 -5.44 13.18 2.88
C GLN A 19 -6.89 13.67 3.01
N ALA A 20 -7.33 14.58 2.15
CA ALA A 20 -8.71 15.09 2.17
C ALA A 20 -9.75 14.02 1.81
N GLU A 21 -9.38 13.07 0.95
CA GLU A 21 -10.25 11.95 0.58
C GLU A 21 -10.29 10.89 1.70
N ILE A 22 -9.16 10.59 2.33
CA ILE A 22 -9.08 9.72 3.51
C ILE A 22 -9.92 10.28 4.65
N GLU A 23 -9.83 11.58 4.95
CA GLU A 23 -10.67 12.19 5.99
C GLU A 23 -12.15 12.09 5.65
N ARG A 24 -12.53 12.36 4.39
CA ARG A 24 -13.92 12.23 3.94
C ARG A 24 -14.43 10.80 3.98
N HIS A 25 -13.66 9.83 3.50
CA HIS A 25 -14.05 8.42 3.52
C HIS A 25 -14.02 7.82 4.93
N ALA A 26 -13.08 8.20 5.80
CA ALA A 26 -13.04 7.75 7.18
C ALA A 26 -14.24 8.29 7.98
N MET A 27 -14.62 9.56 7.76
CA MET A 27 -15.84 10.14 8.34
C MET A 27 -17.10 9.50 7.76
N ALA A 28 -17.15 9.24 6.45
CA ALA A 28 -18.33 8.68 5.78
C ALA A 28 -18.55 7.18 6.04
N ALA A 29 -17.47 6.41 6.22
CA ALA A 29 -17.54 4.96 6.45
C ALA A 29 -17.52 4.59 7.94
N GLY A 30 -17.37 5.55 8.87
CA GLY A 30 -17.20 5.28 10.31
C GLY A 30 -15.96 4.42 10.60
N GLN A 31 -15.01 4.37 9.67
CA GLN A 31 -13.85 3.51 9.71
C GLN A 31 -12.77 4.14 10.59
N PRO A 32 -12.05 3.35 11.42
CA PRO A 32 -11.04 3.89 12.30
C PRO A 32 -9.89 4.51 11.48
N VAL A 33 -9.65 5.81 11.65
CA VAL A 33 -8.48 6.53 11.10
C VAL A 33 -7.17 5.81 11.46
N GLU A 34 -7.17 5.07 12.57
CA GLU A 34 -6.08 4.24 13.04
C GLU A 34 -5.67 3.16 12.01
N ILE A 35 -6.62 2.53 11.32
CA ILE A 35 -6.33 1.52 10.29
C ILE A 35 -5.59 2.15 9.10
N VAL A 36 -5.97 3.38 8.73
CA VAL A 36 -5.33 4.11 7.63
C VAL A 36 -3.93 4.59 8.01
N ARG A 37 -3.73 5.04 9.26
CA ARG A 37 -2.40 5.39 9.76
C ARG A 37 -1.49 4.18 9.86
N GLN A 38 -2.02 3.05 10.31
CA GLN A 38 -1.27 1.82 10.47
C GLN A 38 -0.87 1.23 9.10
N SER A 39 -1.76 1.33 8.10
CA SER A 39 -1.43 0.96 6.72
C SER A 39 -0.40 1.88 6.09
N GLN A 40 -0.50 3.21 6.29
CA GLN A 40 0.56 4.14 5.89
C GLN A 40 1.90 3.80 6.56
N ALA A 41 1.92 3.50 7.85
CA ALA A 41 3.16 3.14 8.56
C ALA A 41 3.77 1.84 8.02
N CYS A 42 2.95 0.83 7.72
CA CYS A 42 3.38 -0.39 7.05
C CYS A 42 3.98 -0.10 5.67
N LEU A 43 3.22 0.59 4.81
CA LEU A 43 3.64 0.88 3.44
C LEU A 43 4.90 1.76 3.40
N SER A 44 5.01 2.75 4.30
CA SER A 44 6.19 3.62 4.39
C SER A 44 7.48 2.84 4.71
N ALA A 45 7.36 1.75 5.47
CA ALA A 45 8.49 0.89 5.81
C ALA A 45 8.86 -0.08 4.69
N GLU A 46 7.88 -0.54 3.91
CA GLU A 46 8.06 -1.67 2.98
C GLU A 46 8.15 -1.29 1.51
N VAL A 47 7.42 -0.25 1.09
CA VAL A 47 7.42 0.24 -0.29
C VAL A 47 8.82 0.60 -0.79
N PRO A 48 9.71 1.25 -0.02
CA PRO A 48 11.06 1.55 -0.51
C PRO A 48 11.87 0.30 -0.87
N ALA A 49 11.74 -0.79 -0.09
CA ALA A 49 12.42 -2.05 -0.36
C ALA A 49 11.85 -2.77 -1.59
N LEU A 50 10.51 -2.75 -1.74
CA LEU A 50 9.82 -3.28 -2.92
C LEU A 50 10.19 -2.52 -4.20
N VAL A 51 10.23 -1.18 -4.14
CA VAL A 51 10.66 -0.33 -5.27
C VAL A 51 12.09 -0.61 -5.66
N LYS A 52 12.99 -0.78 -4.68
CA LYS A 52 14.38 -1.15 -4.95
C LYS A 52 14.46 -2.50 -5.66
N ARG A 53 13.76 -3.52 -5.13
CA ARG A 53 13.71 -4.85 -5.75
C ARG A 53 13.11 -4.82 -7.16
N ALA A 54 12.04 -4.08 -7.39
CA ALA A 54 11.42 -3.96 -8.70
C ALA A 54 12.35 -3.28 -9.73
N SER A 55 13.18 -2.35 -9.26
CA SER A 55 14.20 -1.70 -10.10
C SER A 55 15.35 -2.63 -10.43
N ASP A 56 15.75 -3.47 -9.47
CA ASP A 56 16.86 -4.41 -9.61
C ASP A 56 16.45 -5.71 -10.34
N ASP A 57 15.17 -6.10 -10.28
CA ASP A 57 14.61 -7.32 -10.89
C ASP A 57 13.26 -7.03 -11.59
N THR A 58 13.36 -6.64 -12.86
CA THR A 58 12.20 -6.33 -13.71
C THR A 58 11.33 -7.56 -13.97
N PHE A 59 11.92 -8.76 -14.03
CA PHE A 59 11.18 -10.00 -14.27
C PHE A 59 10.30 -10.37 -13.07
N TRP A 60 10.86 -10.25 -11.86
CA TRP A 60 10.10 -10.39 -10.62
C TRP A 60 8.98 -9.35 -10.51
N ALA A 61 9.23 -8.10 -10.90
CA ALA A 61 8.21 -7.05 -10.87
C ALA A 61 7.01 -7.37 -11.78
N ILE A 62 7.27 -7.74 -13.04
CA ILE A 62 6.22 -8.07 -14.01
C ILE A 62 5.41 -9.30 -13.55
N SER A 63 6.09 -10.37 -13.14
CA SER A 63 5.43 -11.60 -12.67
C SER A 63 4.61 -11.37 -11.40
N THR A 64 5.08 -10.50 -10.50
CA THR A 64 4.35 -10.11 -9.29
C THR A 64 3.09 -9.33 -9.63
N VAL A 65 3.16 -8.35 -10.52
CA VAL A 65 1.98 -7.56 -10.95
C VAL A 65 0.94 -8.47 -11.60
N ILE A 66 1.36 -9.32 -12.53
CA ILE A 66 0.44 -10.27 -13.19
C ILE A 66 -0.15 -11.23 -12.16
N GLY A 67 0.68 -11.83 -11.30
CA GLY A 67 0.22 -12.79 -10.30
C GLY A 67 -0.77 -12.20 -9.31
N VAL A 68 -0.55 -10.97 -8.83
CA VAL A 68 -1.50 -10.29 -7.95
C VAL A 68 -2.79 -9.94 -8.70
N ALA A 69 -2.69 -9.44 -9.94
CA ALA A 69 -3.86 -9.07 -10.74
C ALA A 69 -4.74 -10.27 -11.13
N THR A 70 -4.15 -11.46 -11.30
CA THR A 70 -4.87 -12.70 -11.59
C THR A 70 -5.22 -13.51 -10.35
N GLY A 71 -4.89 -13.03 -9.14
CA GLY A 71 -5.10 -13.75 -7.88
C GLY A 71 -4.21 -14.99 -7.67
N TRP A 72 -3.19 -15.18 -8.52
CA TRP A 72 -2.21 -16.27 -8.36
C TRP A 72 -1.15 -16.00 -7.30
N SER A 73 -0.91 -14.73 -6.99
CA SER A 73 0.04 -14.31 -5.96
C SER A 73 -0.69 -13.54 -4.86
N ASP A 74 -0.52 -13.98 -3.62
CA ASP A 74 -1.09 -13.32 -2.45
C ASP A 74 -0.41 -11.94 -2.24
N PRO A 75 -1.16 -10.82 -2.29
CA PRO A 75 -0.60 -9.48 -2.08
C PRO A 75 -0.01 -9.30 -0.67
N THR A 76 -0.43 -10.11 0.31
CA THR A 76 0.14 -10.10 1.66
C THR A 76 1.54 -10.73 1.71
N ALA A 77 1.95 -11.49 0.68
CA ALA A 77 3.32 -11.99 0.58
C ALA A 77 4.34 -10.89 0.28
N LEU A 78 3.89 -9.72 -0.18
CA LEU A 78 4.72 -8.54 -0.39
C LEU A 78 4.97 -7.77 0.91
N LEU A 79 4.21 -8.08 1.96
CA LEU A 79 4.29 -7.41 3.26
C LEU A 79 5.04 -8.29 4.27
N SER A 80 5.91 -7.68 5.08
CA SER A 80 6.65 -8.34 6.13
C SER A 80 5.73 -8.68 7.28
N LYS A 81 5.52 -9.98 7.47
CA LYS A 81 4.79 -10.55 8.62
C LYS A 81 5.46 -10.25 9.96
N SER A 82 6.71 -9.80 9.95
CA SER A 82 7.45 -9.42 11.16
C SER A 82 7.19 -7.97 11.59
N ASN A 83 6.57 -7.13 10.75
CA ASN A 83 6.23 -5.77 11.10
C ASN A 83 4.82 -5.72 11.72
N PRO A 84 4.67 -5.32 13.00
CA PRO A 84 3.37 -5.26 13.68
C PRO A 84 2.40 -4.24 13.04
N ASN A 85 2.90 -3.27 12.29
CA ASN A 85 2.05 -2.37 11.51
C ASN A 85 1.48 -3.05 10.26
N CYS A 86 2.20 -4.03 9.70
CA CYS A 86 1.76 -4.77 8.53
C CYS A 86 0.86 -5.95 8.89
N SER A 87 1.00 -6.55 10.08
CA SER A 87 0.11 -7.65 10.50
C SER A 87 -1.36 -7.26 10.54
N ALA A 88 -1.68 -6.02 10.94
CA ALA A 88 -3.05 -5.50 10.94
C ALA A 88 -3.60 -5.37 9.50
N VAL A 89 -2.79 -4.85 8.58
CA VAL A 89 -3.15 -4.70 7.16
C VAL A 89 -3.31 -6.06 6.48
N ILE A 90 -2.43 -7.01 6.78
CA ILE A 90 -2.50 -8.39 6.27
C ILE A 90 -3.79 -9.06 6.75
N GLY A 91 -4.20 -8.85 8.00
CA GLY A 91 -5.47 -9.36 8.52
C GLY A 91 -6.69 -8.79 7.80
N LEU A 92 -6.66 -7.51 7.44
CA LEU A 92 -7.73 -6.86 6.66
C LEU A 92 -7.78 -7.36 5.22
N LEU A 93 -6.63 -7.47 4.55
CA LEU A 93 -6.57 -7.96 3.17
C LEU A 93 -7.06 -9.40 3.04
N LYS A 94 -6.80 -10.24 4.07
CA LYS A 94 -7.30 -11.62 4.12
C LYS A 94 -8.81 -11.74 4.37
N THR A 95 -9.44 -10.77 5.03
CA THR A 95 -10.90 -10.83 5.23
C THR A 95 -11.68 -10.39 4.00
N SER A 96 -11.11 -9.52 3.14
CA SER A 96 -11.74 -9.09 1.89
C SER A 96 -11.76 -10.18 0.81
N GLU A 97 -10.89 -11.19 0.90
CA GLU A 97 -10.90 -12.36 0.01
C GLU A 97 -12.03 -13.35 0.32
N VAL A 98 -12.70 -13.21 1.47
CA VAL A 98 -13.76 -14.12 1.94
C VAL A 98 -15.18 -13.66 1.55
N ASP A 99 -15.35 -12.42 1.07
CA ASP A 99 -16.65 -11.81 0.76
C ASP A 99 -17.00 -11.76 -0.76
N ASP A 100 -16.28 -12.50 -1.61
CA ASP A 100 -16.65 -12.73 -3.03
C ASP A 100 -17.20 -14.17 -3.20
N VAL A 101 -18.47 -14.39 -2.83
CA VAL A 101 -19.28 -15.57 -3.19
C VAL A 101 -20.53 -15.13 -3.94
#